data_AF-A0A5S5D0X9-F1
#
_entry.id   AF-A0A5S5D0X9-F1
#
_cell.length_a   1.000
_cell.length_b   1.000
_cell.length_c   1.000
_cell.angle_alpha   90.00
_cell.angle_beta   90.00
_cell.angle_gamma   90.00
#
_symmetry.space_group_name_H-M   'P 1'
#
loop_
_entity.id
_entity.type
_entity.pdbx_description
1 polymer ?
#
loop_
_entity_poly.entity_id
_entity_poly.type
_entity_poly.pdbx_seq_one_letter_code
_entity_poly.pdbx_strand_id
1 'polypeptide(L)'
;MICPLSPDRSLLTEPGAHLQRENLMHLHHHLLADSNGEPFGVMNLDIVRRRAARLSYALAVASNDPAELDRLACELIGEVGVHELSYIAIAALQRIATDVVQPLIVLAEAEGIPVREQLTRAASEGGQQ
;
A
#
# COMPACT_ATOMS: atom_id res chain seq x y z
N MET A 1 3.17 -16.09 -1.63
CA MET A 1 4.45 -16.69 -2.05
C MET A 1 4.74 -16.13 -3.44
N ILE A 2 5.85 -15.41 -3.63
CA ILE A 2 6.16 -14.67 -4.88
C ILE A 2 7.17 -15.51 -5.68
N CYS A 3 6.80 -15.97 -6.88
CA CYS A 3 7.74 -16.62 -7.80
C CYS A 3 8.32 -15.59 -8.77
N PRO A 4 9.66 -15.39 -8.82
CA PRO A 4 10.29 -14.58 -9.85
C PRO A 4 10.63 -15.41 -11.10
N LEU A 5 10.20 -14.95 -12.27
CA LEU A 5 10.64 -15.46 -13.58
C LEU A 5 12.05 -14.90 -13.89
N SER A 6 13.01 -15.78 -14.18
CA SER A 6 14.37 -15.42 -14.60
C SER A 6 14.45 -15.13 -16.11
N PRO A 7 15.25 -14.16 -16.59
CA PRO A 7 15.53 -14.00 -18.01
C PRO A 7 16.88 -14.61 -18.40
N ASP A 8 16.87 -15.31 -19.54
CA ASP A 8 18.01 -15.97 -20.17
C ASP A 8 19.02 -14.96 -20.75
N ARG A 9 20.31 -15.29 -20.69
CA ARG A 9 21.45 -14.37 -20.94
C ARG A 9 22.23 -14.84 -22.18
N SER A 10 22.23 -14.07 -23.26
CA SER A 10 23.15 -14.25 -24.41
C SER A 10 23.38 -12.95 -25.21
N LEU A 11 24.47 -12.23 -24.88
CA LEU A 11 25.60 -11.72 -25.71
C LEU A 11 25.38 -11.68 -27.27
N LEU A 12 25.73 -10.69 -28.12
CA LEU A 12 26.60 -9.48 -28.23
C LEU A 12 26.09 -8.64 -29.46
N THR A 13 26.19 -7.31 -29.61
CA THR A 13 27.35 -6.49 -30.09
C THR A 13 26.87 -5.02 -30.33
N GLU A 14 27.68 -4.01 -29.96
CA GLU A 14 27.53 -2.52 -30.02
C GLU A 14 27.53 -1.91 -31.47
N PRO A 15 27.48 -0.56 -31.75
CA PRO A 15 27.11 0.66 -30.98
C PRO A 15 26.17 1.64 -31.74
N GLY A 16 25.51 2.59 -31.05
CA GLY A 16 24.79 3.68 -31.71
C GLY A 16 24.04 4.62 -30.76
N ALA A 17 24.70 5.70 -30.36
CA ALA A 17 24.15 6.73 -29.49
C ALA A 17 23.01 7.52 -30.16
N HIS A 18 22.10 7.98 -29.30
CA HIS A 18 21.00 8.92 -29.54
C HIS A 18 19.75 8.32 -30.19
N LEU A 19 18.79 7.93 -29.34
CA LEU A 19 17.42 8.43 -29.40
C LEU A 19 16.70 8.10 -28.06
N GLN A 20 16.06 9.14 -27.53
CA GLN A 20 14.93 9.09 -26.61
C GLN A 20 15.19 8.66 -25.16
N ARG A 21 15.31 9.70 -24.32
CA ARG A 21 14.76 9.74 -22.96
C ARG A 21 13.28 9.35 -23.00
N GLU A 22 12.98 8.07 -22.98
CA GLU A 22 11.70 7.59 -22.46
C GLU A 22 11.98 7.08 -21.05
N ASN A 23 11.60 7.90 -20.08
CA ASN A 23 11.51 7.51 -18.68
C ASN A 23 10.37 6.50 -18.60
N LEU A 24 10.64 5.27 -19.04
CA LEU A 24 9.74 4.14 -18.96
C LEU A 24 9.63 3.84 -17.46
N MET A 25 8.65 4.44 -16.79
CA MET A 25 8.16 3.90 -15.54
C MET A 25 7.72 2.48 -15.88
N HIS A 26 8.59 1.51 -15.59
CA HIS A 26 8.29 0.09 -15.75
C HIS A 26 7.08 -0.21 -14.88
N LEU A 27 5.90 -0.15 -15.49
CA LEU A 27 4.64 -0.52 -14.89
C LEU A 27 4.71 -2.03 -14.65
N HIS A 28 5.08 -2.41 -13.42
CA HIS A 28 5.15 -3.81 -13.05
C HIS A 28 3.72 -4.32 -12.85
N HIS A 29 3.27 -5.14 -13.80
CA HIS A 29 2.00 -5.85 -13.71
C HIS A 29 2.25 -7.17 -12.99
N HIS A 30 1.55 -7.38 -11.89
CA HIS A 30 1.66 -8.55 -11.04
C HIS A 30 0.40 -9.41 -11.19
N LEU A 31 0.61 -10.72 -11.34
CA LEU A 31 -0.47 -11.70 -11.34
C LEU A 31 -0.98 -11.89 -9.91
N LEU A 32 -2.29 -11.73 -9.72
CA LEU A 32 -2.98 -12.04 -8.48
C LEU A 32 -3.42 -13.49 -8.52
N ALA A 33 -3.07 -14.23 -7.47
CA ALA A 33 -3.45 -15.61 -7.30
C ALA A 33 -4.27 -15.78 -6.02
N ASP A 34 -5.24 -16.70 -6.05
CA ASP A 34 -6.05 -17.05 -4.90
C ASP A 34 -5.23 -17.85 -3.86
N SER A 35 -5.90 -18.32 -2.80
CA SER A 35 -5.24 -19.14 -1.76
C SER A 35 -4.73 -20.50 -2.27
N ASN A 36 -5.20 -20.97 -3.42
CA ASN A 36 -4.79 -22.22 -4.06
C ASN A 36 -3.67 -21.99 -5.11
N GLY A 37 -3.31 -20.73 -5.38
CA GLY A 37 -2.33 -20.37 -6.40
C GLY A 37 -2.93 -20.19 -7.80
N GLU A 38 -4.25 -20.25 -7.95
CA GLU A 38 -4.92 -20.05 -9.22
C GLU A 38 -4.98 -18.55 -9.56
N PRO A 39 -4.53 -18.15 -10.76
CA PRO A 39 -4.54 -16.75 -11.14
C PRO A 39 -5.95 -16.25 -11.40
N PHE A 40 -6.33 -15.16 -10.72
CA PHE A 40 -7.67 -14.56 -10.87
C PHE A 40 -7.64 -13.12 -11.41
N GLY A 41 -6.46 -12.51 -11.53
CA GLY A 41 -6.36 -11.15 -12.04
C GLY A 41 -4.93 -10.67 -12.26
N VAL A 42 -4.79 -9.48 -12.83
CA VAL A 42 -3.52 -8.79 -12.99
C VAL A 42 -3.67 -7.39 -12.41
N MET A 43 -2.72 -6.96 -11.60
CA MET A 43 -2.75 -5.65 -10.97
C MET A 43 -1.41 -4.94 -11.07
N ASN A 44 -1.48 -3.63 -11.25
CA ASN A 44 -0.31 -2.78 -11.27
C ASN A 44 0.04 -2.29 -9.86
N LEU A 45 1.07 -2.86 -9.25
CA LEU A 45 1.43 -2.52 -7.87
C LEU A 45 2.01 -1.11 -7.74
N ASP A 46 2.59 -0.55 -8.79
CA ASP A 46 3.11 0.82 -8.75
C ASP A 46 1.97 1.85 -8.70
N ILE A 47 0.87 1.59 -9.41
CA ILE A 47 -0.35 2.39 -9.31
C ILE A 47 -0.94 2.26 -7.90
N VAL A 48 -1.04 1.04 -7.37
CA VAL A 48 -1.56 0.81 -6.01
C VAL A 48 -0.72 1.59 -4.99
N ARG A 49 0.60 1.47 -5.01
CA ARG A 49 1.51 2.16 -4.08
C ARG A 49 1.39 3.68 -4.16
N ARG A 50 1.33 4.23 -5.37
CA ARG A 50 1.22 5.69 -5.57
C ARG A 50 -0.12 6.22 -5.07
N ARG A 51 -1.22 5.52 -5.39
CA ARG A 51 -2.56 5.90 -4.91
C ARG A 51 -2.68 5.73 -3.41
N ALA A 52 -2.13 4.65 -2.86
CA ALA A 52 -2.09 4.40 -1.42
C ALA A 52 -1.31 5.48 -0.66
N ALA A 53 -0.18 5.94 -1.20
CA ALA A 53 0.56 7.06 -0.62
C ALA A 53 -0.31 8.33 -0.58
N ARG A 54 -0.97 8.70 -1.69
CA ARG A 54 -1.88 9.86 -1.72
C ARG A 54 -3.03 9.71 -0.74
N LEU A 55 -3.68 8.55 -0.74
CA LEU A 55 -4.79 8.25 0.17
C LEU A 55 -4.35 8.33 1.63
N SER A 56 -3.17 7.80 1.98
CA SER A 56 -2.68 7.83 3.37
C SER A 56 -2.54 9.25 3.91
N TYR A 57 -2.06 10.19 3.10
CA TYR A 57 -1.98 11.60 3.50
C TYR A 57 -3.37 12.24 3.58
N ALA A 58 -4.27 11.95 2.63
CA ALA A 58 -5.62 12.49 2.63
C ALA A 58 -6.39 12.04 3.88
N LEU A 59 -6.30 10.75 4.24
CA LEU A 59 -6.90 10.19 5.45
C LEU A 59 -6.31 10.82 6.72
N ALA A 60 -5.01 11.07 6.75
CA ALA A 60 -4.36 11.72 7.89
C ALA A 60 -4.84 13.18 8.07
N VAL A 61 -5.07 13.92 6.98
CA VAL A 61 -5.62 15.29 7.05
C VAL A 61 -7.07 15.28 7.49
N ALA A 62 -7.87 14.34 6.98
CA ALA A 62 -9.30 14.21 7.28
C ALA A 62 -9.59 13.42 8.57
N SER A 63 -8.59 13.06 9.38
CA SER A 63 -8.74 12.07 10.45
C SER A 63 -9.75 12.46 11.54
N ASN A 64 -10.07 13.75 11.66
CA ASN A 64 -11.04 14.30 12.60
C ASN A 64 -12.38 14.66 11.96
N ASP A 65 -12.59 14.36 10.67
CA ASP A 65 -13.81 14.65 9.93
C ASP A 65 -14.33 13.38 9.23
N PRO A 66 -15.25 12.63 9.88
CA PRO A 66 -15.83 11.42 9.31
C PRO A 66 -16.51 11.62 7.96
N ALA A 67 -17.12 12.79 7.72
CA ALA A 67 -17.80 13.06 6.46
C ALA A 67 -16.81 13.21 5.30
N GLU A 68 -15.66 13.83 5.57
CA GLU A 68 -14.59 13.95 4.58
C GLU A 68 -13.90 12.60 4.31
N LEU A 69 -13.76 11.72 5.32
CA LEU A 69 -13.28 10.36 5.12
C LEU A 69 -14.19 9.54 4.19
N ASP A 70 -15.50 9.62 4.40
CA ASP A 70 -16.49 8.95 3.53
C ASP A 70 -16.43 9.51 2.11
N ARG A 71 -16.32 10.84 1.97
CA ARG A 71 -16.18 11.50 0.65
C ARG A 71 -14.95 11.00 -0.10
N LEU A 72 -13.80 10.93 0.57
CA LEU A 72 -12.54 10.43 -0.01
C LEU A 72 -12.65 8.96 -0.44
N ALA A 73 -13.33 8.13 0.34
CA ALA A 73 -13.58 6.73 -0.01
C ALA A 73 -14.49 6.60 -1.25
N CYS A 74 -15.58 7.36 -1.30
CA CYS A 74 -16.49 7.40 -2.45
C CYS A 74 -15.79 7.89 -3.73
N GLU A 75 -14.99 8.95 -3.63
CA GLU A 75 -14.21 9.48 -4.75
C GLU A 75 -13.25 8.42 -5.30
N LEU A 76 -12.52 7.74 -4.40
CA LEU A 76 -11.60 6.69 -4.80
C LEU A 76 -12.30 5.50 -5.44
N ILE A 77 -13.47 5.08 -4.94
CA ILE A 77 -14.30 4.04 -5.57
C ILE A 77 -14.65 4.43 -7.01
N GLY A 78 -15.04 5.69 -7.23
CA GLY A 78 -15.36 6.20 -8.56
C GLY A 78 -14.17 6.21 -9.52
N GLU A 79 -12.96 6.44 -9.01
CA GLU A 79 -11.74 6.49 -9.84
C GLU A 79 -11.16 5.13 -10.21
N VAL A 80 -11.27 4.15 -9.32
CA VAL A 80 -10.48 2.90 -9.41
C VAL A 80 -11.34 1.66 -9.53
N GLY A 81 -12.62 1.74 -9.21
CA GLY A 81 -13.48 0.57 -9.07
C GLY A 81 -13.37 -0.09 -7.70
N VAL A 82 -14.35 -0.93 -7.38
CA VAL A 82 -14.46 -1.58 -6.06
C VAL A 82 -13.36 -2.61 -5.83
N HIS A 83 -12.86 -3.26 -6.89
CA HIS A 83 -11.87 -4.33 -6.75
C HIS A 83 -10.49 -3.81 -6.33
N GLU A 84 -10.02 -2.75 -7.00
CA GLU A 84 -8.72 -2.12 -6.75
C GLU A 84 -8.72 -1.31 -5.44
N LEU A 85 -9.88 -0.84 -4.99
CA LEU A 85 -10.04 -0.07 -3.77
C LEU A 85 -9.41 -0.78 -2.57
N SER A 86 -9.74 -2.05 -2.36
CA SER A 86 -9.31 -2.82 -1.19
C SER A 86 -7.78 -2.87 -1.08
N TYR A 87 -7.09 -3.06 -2.21
CA TYR A 87 -5.63 -3.10 -2.23
C TYR A 87 -5.01 -1.73 -1.94
N ILE A 88 -5.61 -0.66 -2.47
CA ILE A 88 -5.15 0.71 -2.22
C ILE A 88 -5.39 1.10 -0.75
N ALA A 89 -6.57 0.79 -0.21
CA ALA A 89 -6.95 1.07 1.17
C ALA A 89 -6.05 0.33 2.16
N ILE A 90 -5.83 -0.98 1.96
CA ILE A 90 -4.93 -1.77 2.79
C ILE A 90 -3.51 -1.21 2.74
N ALA A 91 -2.99 -0.90 1.55
CA ALA A 91 -1.66 -0.33 1.42
C ALA A 91 -1.53 1.06 2.08
N ALA A 92 -2.57 1.89 2.02
CA ALA A 92 -2.60 3.20 2.68
C ALA A 92 -2.63 3.07 4.21
N LEU A 93 -3.48 2.17 4.73
CA LEU A 93 -3.58 1.89 6.16
C LEU A 93 -2.28 1.28 6.71
N GLN A 94 -1.69 0.34 5.99
CA GLN A 94 -0.38 -0.21 6.33
C GLN A 94 0.67 0.90 6.40
N ARG A 95 0.65 1.84 5.46
CA ARG A 95 1.55 3.00 5.45
C ARG A 95 1.33 3.91 6.65
N ILE A 96 0.10 4.23 7.00
CA ILE A 96 -0.20 5.01 8.22
C ILE A 96 0.31 4.27 9.47
N ALA A 97 0.03 2.98 9.58
CA ALA A 97 0.43 2.18 10.72
C ALA A 97 1.97 2.11 10.88
N THR A 98 2.70 2.00 9.78
CA THR A 98 4.16 1.79 9.78
C THR A 98 4.97 3.08 9.75
N ASP A 99 4.55 4.08 8.98
CA ASP A 99 5.32 5.31 8.77
C ASP A 99 4.92 6.42 9.77
N VAL A 100 3.73 6.33 10.39
CA VAL A 100 3.24 7.36 11.32
C VAL A 100 3.02 6.80 12.72
N VAL A 101 2.17 5.79 12.87
CA VAL A 101 1.78 5.27 14.19
C VAL A 101 2.96 4.59 14.89
N GLN A 102 3.68 3.72 14.19
CA GLN A 102 4.79 2.98 14.77
C GLN A 102 5.91 3.90 15.33
N PRO A 103 6.40 4.93 14.62
CA PRO A 103 7.36 5.89 15.19
C PRO A 103 6.85 6.61 16.45
N LEU A 104 5.58 6.99 16.50
CA LEU A 104 5.00 7.65 17.67
C LEU A 104 4.95 6.70 18.87
N ILE A 105 4.60 5.43 18.65
CA ILE A 105 4.64 4.39 19.68
C ILE A 105 6.07 4.24 20.22
N VAL A 106 7.06 4.13 19.33
CA VAL A 106 8.48 4.00 19.73
C VAL A 106 8.93 5.19 20.57
N LEU A 107 8.55 6.41 20.18
CA LEU A 107 8.89 7.62 20.94
C LEU A 107 8.24 7.61 22.32
N ALA A 108 6.96 7.27 22.43
CA ALA A 108 6.25 7.23 23.71
C ALA A 108 6.83 6.18 24.66
N GLU A 109 7.19 5.00 24.14
CA GLU A 109 7.82 3.93 24.92
C GLU A 109 9.24 4.30 25.38
N ALA A 110 9.98 5.09 24.60
CA ALA A 110 11.27 5.63 25.01
C ALA A 110 11.15 6.55 26.25
N GLU A 111 10.01 7.22 26.40
CA GLU A 111 9.66 8.04 27.57
C GLU A 111 8.99 7.22 28.71
N GLY A 112 9.00 5.90 28.60
CA GLY A 112 8.46 5.00 29.62
C GLY A 112 6.94 4.82 29.61
N ILE A 113 6.25 5.27 28.55
CA ILE A 113 4.81 5.06 28.37
C ILE A 113 4.60 3.72 27.64
N PRO A 114 4.03 2.66 28.27
CA PRO A 114 3.92 1.34 27.67
C PRO A 114 2.73 1.24 26.71
N VAL A 115 2.78 1.99 25.60
CA VAL A 115 1.65 2.14 24.68
C VAL A 115 1.19 0.80 24.08
N ARG A 116 2.10 -0.07 23.63
CA ARG A 116 1.68 -1.37 23.05
C ARG A 116 0.97 -2.26 24.06
N GLU A 117 1.44 -2.33 25.29
CA GLU A 117 0.78 -3.11 26.34
C GLU A 117 -0.64 -2.59 26.61
N GLN A 118 -0.81 -1.26 26.68
CA GLN A 118 -2.11 -0.63 26.86
C GLN A 118 -3.06 -0.94 25.69
N LEU A 119 -2.57 -0.85 24.44
CA LEU A 119 -3.35 -1.19 23.25
C LEU A 119 -3.75 -2.67 23.23
N THR A 120 -2.84 -3.59 23.59
CA THR A 120 -3.14 -5.03 23.67
C THR A 120 -4.20 -5.32 24.74
N ARG A 121 -4.12 -4.65 25.89
CA ARG A 121 -5.12 -4.77 26.95
C ARG A 121 -6.49 -4.27 26.48
N ALA A 122 -6.54 -3.06 25.92
CA ALA A 122 -7.78 -2.46 25.42
C ALA A 122 -8.43 -3.31 24.31
N ALA A 123 -7.64 -3.90 23.40
CA ALA A 123 -8.15 -4.78 22.36
C ALA A 123 -8.76 -6.08 22.92
N SER A 124 -8.21 -6.60 24.02
CA SER A 124 -8.70 -7.81 24.68
C SER A 124 -9.99 -7.55 25.47
N GLU A 125 -10.17 -6.33 25.98
CA GLU A 125 -11.33 -5.89 26.74
C GLU A 125 -12.48 -5.40 25.84
N GLY A 126 -12.16 -4.80 24.68
CA GLY A 126 -13.14 -4.24 23.73
C GLY A 126 -13.87 -5.27 22.84
N GLY A 127 -13.47 -6.55 22.87
CA GLY A 127 -14.12 -7.63 22.12
C GLY A 127 -15.39 -8.21 22.75
N GLN A 128 -15.91 -7.61 23.83
CA GLN A 128 -17.08 -8.07 24.59
C GLN A 128 -18.32 -7.16 24.47
N GLN A 129 -18.37 -6.25 23.50
CA GLN A 129 -19.53 -5.37 23.27
C GLN A 129 -20.32 -5.75 22.02
#